data_AF-A0A959TBR8-F1
#
_entry.id   AF-A0A959TBR8-F1
#
_cell.length_a   1.000
_cell.length_b   1.000
_cell.length_c   1.000
_cell.angle_alpha   90.00
_cell.angle_beta   90.00
_cell.angle_gamma   90.00
#
_symmetry.space_group_name_H-M   'P 1'
#
loop_
_entity.id
_entity.type
_entity.pdbx_description
1 polymer ?
#
loop_
_entity_poly.entity_id
_entity_poly.type
_entity_poly.pdbx_seq_one_letter_code
_entity_poly.pdbx_strand_id
1 'polypeptide(L)'
;LAAQEDTLDIGELRYEVIDEADFLRYREQAPATITEPGGSTELGDGRLRLTHGEDTLILPERLDTCMLHGFVPALHAHYLVCYAGDELNTLELVDARTGARMDLPYTFDNGFHGLAVSPRREQVLFFSSYDIPSWEAWYDHRADLITYRLTPGKGLAGMRTGHTFETGRFSMEEVVWVDDRSVAMKVYFGDQPDERNAGKYTYLKLHIP
;
A
#
# COMPACT_ATOMS: atom_id res chain seq x y z
N LEU A 1 27.35 -19.14 18.01
CA LEU A 1 25.98 -18.65 18.25
C LEU A 1 25.28 -18.69 16.90
N ALA A 2 24.62 -19.80 16.61
CA ALA A 2 23.87 -19.97 15.37
C ALA A 2 22.67 -19.01 15.44
N ALA A 3 22.46 -18.22 14.38
CA ALA A 3 21.23 -17.48 14.19
C ALA A 3 20.10 -18.52 14.14
N GLN A 4 19.25 -18.50 15.16
CA GLN A 4 18.02 -19.26 15.17
C GLN A 4 17.13 -18.56 14.14
N GLU A 5 16.93 -19.18 12.98
CA GLU A 5 15.97 -18.71 11.98
C GLU A 5 14.58 -18.83 12.61
N ASP A 6 14.17 -17.79 13.35
CA ASP A 6 12.83 -17.64 13.90
C ASP A 6 11.86 -17.35 12.75
N THR A 7 11.61 -18.39 11.96
CA THR A 7 10.50 -18.46 11.01
C THR A 7 9.24 -18.71 11.83
N LEU A 8 8.50 -17.65 12.13
CA LEU A 8 7.17 -17.75 12.70
C LEU A 8 6.18 -17.95 11.53
N ASP A 9 5.39 -19.00 11.56
CA ASP A 9 4.25 -19.14 10.65
C ASP A 9 3.11 -18.19 11.09
N ILE A 10 2.80 -17.22 10.24
CA ILE A 10 1.53 -16.49 10.26
C ILE A 10 0.78 -16.91 8.99
N GLY A 11 0.09 -18.04 9.06
CA GLY A 11 -0.58 -18.64 7.90
C GLY A 11 0.40 -19.42 6.99
N GLU A 12 0.24 -19.30 5.67
CA GLU A 12 1.09 -19.97 4.66
C GLU A 12 2.34 -19.16 4.27
N LEU A 13 2.48 -17.92 4.78
CA LEU A 13 3.57 -17.05 4.36
C LEU A 13 4.78 -17.15 5.27
N ARG A 14 5.93 -17.32 4.64
CA ARG A 14 7.23 -17.36 5.30
C ARG A 14 7.77 -15.94 5.46
N TYR A 15 8.11 -15.58 6.69
CA TYR A 15 8.87 -14.37 6.96
C TYR A 15 10.06 -14.63 7.88
N GLU A 16 11.04 -13.74 7.80
CA GLU A 16 12.18 -13.67 8.69
C GLU A 16 12.16 -12.34 9.45
N VAL A 17 12.55 -12.36 10.73
CA VAL A 17 12.79 -11.12 11.49
C VAL A 17 14.11 -10.53 11.02
N ILE A 18 14.09 -9.26 10.62
CA ILE A 18 15.27 -8.50 10.21
C ILE A 18 15.55 -7.37 11.21
N ASP A 19 16.75 -6.80 11.18
CA ASP A 19 17.03 -5.60 11.96
C ASP A 19 16.57 -4.31 11.23
N GLU A 20 16.52 -3.22 11.99
CA GLU A 20 16.13 -1.91 11.47
C GLU A 20 17.08 -1.39 10.38
N ALA A 21 18.38 -1.71 10.48
CA ALA A 21 19.37 -1.22 9.52
C ALA A 21 19.17 -1.88 8.15
N ASP A 22 18.85 -3.16 8.12
CA ASP A 22 18.46 -3.88 6.91
C ASP A 22 17.17 -3.31 6.31
N PHE A 23 16.14 -3.05 7.13
CA PHE A 23 14.91 -2.39 6.66
C PHE A 23 15.19 -1.04 6.02
N LEU A 24 15.97 -0.18 6.68
CA LEU A 24 16.34 1.14 6.16
C LEU A 24 17.13 1.04 4.85
N ARG A 25 18.04 0.07 4.75
CA ARG A 25 18.77 -0.20 3.49
C ARG A 25 17.82 -0.58 2.36
N TYR A 26 16.84 -1.45 2.61
CA TYR A 26 15.85 -1.82 1.59
C TYR A 26 14.98 -0.63 1.20
N ARG A 27 14.56 0.19 2.16
CA ARG A 27 13.78 1.41 1.93
C ARG A 27 14.53 2.41 1.05
N GLU A 28 15.83 2.60 1.27
CA GLU A 28 16.67 3.49 0.44
C GLU A 28 16.87 2.96 -0.98
N GLN A 29 16.85 1.64 -1.17
CA GLN A 29 17.03 0.98 -2.47
C GLN A 29 15.71 0.79 -3.24
N ALA A 30 14.57 0.87 -2.54
CA ALA A 30 13.27 0.66 -3.13
C ALA A 30 12.98 1.73 -4.20
N PRO A 31 12.43 1.34 -5.36
CA PRO A 31 12.03 2.30 -6.37
C PRO A 31 10.96 3.24 -5.79
N ALA A 32 11.05 4.53 -6.15
CA ALA A 32 9.98 5.47 -5.87
C ALA A 32 8.67 4.92 -6.44
N THR A 33 7.77 4.54 -5.54
CA THR A 33 6.51 3.90 -5.93
C THR A 33 5.47 4.95 -6.33
N ILE A 34 5.36 5.97 -5.49
CA ILE A 34 4.46 7.09 -5.67
C ILE A 34 5.33 8.31 -5.90
N THR A 35 5.04 9.03 -6.96
CA THR A 35 5.61 10.35 -7.20
C THR A 35 4.55 11.40 -6.91
N GLU A 36 5.00 12.57 -6.43
CA GLU A 36 4.14 13.74 -6.30
C GLU A 36 3.34 13.97 -7.60
N PRO A 37 2.05 14.32 -7.49
CA PRO A 37 1.31 14.75 -8.66
C PRO A 37 2.01 15.98 -9.23
N GLY A 38 2.40 15.92 -10.50
CA GLY A 38 3.28 16.94 -11.09
C GLY A 38 2.69 18.35 -11.02
N GLY A 39 1.36 18.47 -11.19
CA GLY A 39 0.60 19.67 -10.90
C GLY A 39 -0.90 19.44 -10.93
N SER A 40 -1.64 20.31 -10.24
CA SER A 40 -3.10 20.37 -10.30
C SER A 40 -3.54 21.77 -10.73
N THR A 41 -4.53 21.85 -11.62
CA THR A 41 -5.10 23.14 -12.08
C THR A 41 -6.62 23.03 -12.14
N GLU A 42 -7.31 23.91 -11.42
CA GLU A 42 -8.77 24.05 -11.54
C GLU A 42 -9.09 24.68 -12.92
N LEU A 43 -9.95 24.01 -13.67
CA LEU A 43 -10.45 24.48 -14.96
C LEU A 43 -11.63 25.42 -14.72
N GLY A 44 -11.87 26.36 -15.64
CA GLY A 44 -12.93 27.38 -15.49
C GLY A 44 -14.37 26.84 -15.45
N ASP A 45 -14.56 25.53 -15.59
CA ASP A 45 -15.83 24.82 -15.46
C ASP A 45 -15.92 23.96 -14.17
N GLY A 46 -15.00 24.16 -13.22
CA GLY A 46 -14.98 23.47 -11.93
C GLY A 46 -14.31 22.09 -11.94
N ARG A 47 -13.84 21.62 -13.11
CA ARG A 47 -13.10 20.36 -13.23
C ARG A 47 -11.65 20.53 -12.77
N LEU A 48 -11.05 19.45 -12.28
CA LEU A 48 -9.64 19.44 -11.91
C LEU A 48 -8.80 18.77 -12.99
N ARG A 49 -7.78 19.47 -13.51
CA ARG A 49 -6.75 18.87 -14.36
C ARG A 49 -5.55 18.48 -13.49
N LEU A 50 -5.16 17.22 -13.56
CA LEU A 50 -3.96 16.65 -12.95
C LEU A 50 -2.95 16.34 -14.05
N THR A 51 -1.69 16.71 -13.86
CA THR A 51 -0.61 16.41 -14.80
C THR A 51 0.55 15.73 -14.10
N HIS A 52 1.16 14.75 -14.77
CA HIS A 52 2.43 14.15 -14.36
C HIS A 52 3.24 13.79 -15.61
N GLY A 53 4.26 14.57 -15.95
CA GLY A 53 4.98 14.43 -17.23
C GLY A 53 4.03 14.68 -18.41
N GLU A 54 3.90 13.70 -19.30
CA GLU A 54 2.98 13.73 -20.45
C GLU A 54 1.56 13.24 -20.11
N ASP A 55 1.39 12.58 -18.96
CA ASP A 55 0.10 12.05 -18.53
C ASP A 55 -0.78 13.17 -17.96
N THR A 56 -2.03 13.26 -18.42
CA THR A 56 -2.99 14.28 -18.01
C THR A 56 -4.37 13.68 -17.74
N LEU A 57 -4.85 13.80 -16.52
CA LEU A 57 -6.19 13.40 -16.12
C LEU A 57 -7.08 14.63 -15.91
N ILE A 58 -8.31 14.59 -16.43
CA ILE A 58 -9.33 15.61 -16.14
C ILE A 58 -10.45 14.94 -15.33
N LEU A 59 -10.59 15.35 -14.08
CA LEU A 59 -11.64 14.86 -13.21
C LEU A 59 -12.92 15.67 -13.42
N PRO A 60 -14.09 15.01 -13.58
CA PRO A 60 -15.33 15.65 -13.97
C PRO A 60 -15.92 16.57 -12.90
N GLU A 61 -15.49 16.47 -11.63
CA GLU A 61 -16.04 17.25 -10.52
C GLU A 61 -14.96 17.61 -9.49
N ARG A 62 -15.29 18.60 -8.66
CA ARG A 62 -14.50 19.01 -7.51
C ARG A 62 -14.55 17.88 -6.48
N LEU A 63 -13.41 17.22 -6.28
CA LEU A 63 -13.27 16.18 -5.28
C LEU A 63 -13.07 16.82 -3.91
N ASP A 64 -14.08 17.56 -3.42
CA ASP A 64 -14.01 18.31 -2.15
C ASP A 64 -13.67 17.40 -0.95
N THR A 65 -13.92 16.11 -1.14
CA THR A 65 -13.71 15.03 -0.18
C THR A 65 -12.55 14.10 -0.56
N CYS A 66 -11.92 14.24 -1.72
CA CYS A 66 -10.81 13.37 -2.09
C CYS A 66 -9.46 14.06 -2.12
N MET A 67 -8.51 13.41 -1.46
CA MET A 67 -7.11 13.73 -1.52
C MET A 67 -6.47 12.96 -2.67
N LEU A 68 -5.72 13.68 -3.50
CA LEU A 68 -4.81 13.08 -4.46
C LEU A 68 -3.53 12.72 -3.73
N HIS A 69 -3.28 11.43 -3.57
CA HIS A 69 -2.11 10.94 -2.83
C HIS A 69 -0.88 10.74 -3.72
N GLY A 70 -1.06 10.66 -5.04
CA GLY A 70 0.06 10.74 -5.98
C GLY A 70 -0.18 10.03 -7.30
N PHE A 71 0.91 9.81 -8.02
CA PHE A 71 0.95 9.12 -9.31
C PHE A 71 1.79 7.86 -9.20
N VAL A 72 1.30 6.77 -9.81
CA VAL A 72 1.96 5.47 -9.87
C VAL A 72 2.45 5.24 -11.31
N PRO A 73 3.73 5.52 -11.63
CA PRO A 73 4.21 5.50 -13.00
C PRO A 73 4.07 4.15 -13.70
N ALA A 74 4.22 3.05 -12.95
CA ALA A 74 4.06 1.71 -13.50
C ALA A 74 2.65 1.42 -14.04
N LEU A 75 1.64 2.14 -13.52
CA LEU A 75 0.24 1.99 -13.91
C LEU A 75 -0.24 3.10 -14.86
N HIS A 76 0.54 4.18 -15.02
CA HIS A 76 0.04 5.44 -15.55
C HIS A 76 -1.26 5.89 -14.86
N ALA A 77 -1.33 5.73 -13.54
CA ALA A 77 -2.55 5.96 -12.78
C ALA A 77 -2.33 6.95 -11.64
N HIS A 78 -3.31 7.82 -11.43
CA HIS A 78 -3.44 8.60 -10.21
C HIS A 78 -4.11 7.75 -9.14
N TYR A 79 -3.67 7.95 -7.91
CA TYR A 79 -4.20 7.28 -6.73
C TYR A 79 -4.99 8.30 -5.89
N LEU A 80 -6.30 8.04 -5.74
CA LEU A 80 -7.27 8.92 -5.11
C LEU A 80 -7.83 8.26 -3.85
N VAL A 81 -7.93 9.06 -2.79
CA VAL A 81 -8.50 8.64 -1.51
C VAL A 81 -9.57 9.63 -1.13
N CYS A 82 -10.81 9.16 -1.04
CA CYS A 82 -11.99 9.97 -0.78
C CYS A 82 -12.54 9.66 0.61
N TYR A 83 -12.77 10.70 1.41
CA TYR A 83 -13.30 10.61 2.76
C TYR A 83 -14.69 11.24 2.87
N ALA A 84 -15.63 10.58 3.52
CA ALA A 84 -16.92 11.17 3.89
C ALA A 84 -16.89 11.49 5.40
N GLY A 85 -16.47 12.72 5.75
CA GLY A 85 -16.14 13.03 7.14
C GLY A 85 -14.79 12.42 7.51
N ASP A 86 -14.77 11.64 8.59
CA ASP A 86 -13.56 10.94 9.06
C ASP A 86 -13.50 9.48 8.58
N GLU A 87 -14.35 9.07 7.64
CA GLU A 87 -14.41 7.69 7.14
C GLU A 87 -13.96 7.61 5.67
N LEU A 88 -13.11 6.64 5.36
CA LEU A 88 -12.71 6.30 3.99
C LEU A 88 -13.94 5.83 3.21
N ASN A 89 -14.40 6.69 2.32
CA ASN A 89 -15.57 6.43 1.48
C ASN A 89 -15.19 5.75 0.17
N THR A 90 -14.03 6.09 -0.39
CA THR A 90 -13.60 5.50 -1.67
C THR A 90 -12.09 5.51 -1.81
N LEU A 91 -11.56 4.42 -2.35
CA LEU A 91 -10.16 4.22 -2.66
C LEU A 91 -10.05 3.80 -4.13
N GLU A 92 -9.60 4.69 -5.00
CA GLU A 92 -9.60 4.43 -6.45
C GLU A 92 -8.22 4.62 -7.07
N LEU A 93 -7.95 3.83 -8.11
CA LEU A 93 -6.99 4.17 -9.13
C LEU A 93 -7.69 4.71 -10.37
N VAL A 94 -7.15 5.78 -10.93
CA VAL A 94 -7.65 6.38 -12.17
C VAL A 94 -6.52 6.42 -13.20
N ASP A 95 -6.66 5.64 -14.26
CA ASP A 95 -5.71 5.60 -15.38
C ASP A 95 -5.71 6.98 -16.06
N ALA A 96 -4.57 7.66 -16.03
CA ALA A 96 -4.42 9.02 -16.53
C ALA A 96 -4.54 9.12 -18.06
N ARG A 97 -4.38 8.02 -18.79
CA ARG A 97 -4.42 8.01 -20.25
C ARG A 97 -5.82 7.71 -20.78
N THR A 98 -6.56 6.85 -20.09
CA THR A 98 -7.86 6.34 -20.54
C THR A 98 -9.03 6.86 -19.71
N GLY A 99 -8.78 7.38 -18.51
CA GLY A 99 -9.81 7.74 -17.53
C GLY A 99 -10.50 6.53 -16.90
N ALA A 100 -10.02 5.30 -17.18
CA ALA A 100 -10.54 4.09 -16.56
C ALA A 100 -10.34 4.15 -15.05
N ARG A 101 -11.34 3.69 -14.29
CA ARG A 101 -11.31 3.66 -12.83
C ARG A 101 -11.31 2.23 -12.33
N MET A 102 -10.63 2.01 -11.22
CA MET A 102 -10.63 0.74 -10.50
C MET A 102 -10.74 1.03 -9.01
N ASP A 103 -11.80 0.51 -8.40
CA ASP A 103 -11.93 0.49 -6.94
C ASP A 103 -10.90 -0.48 -6.38
N LEU A 104 -10.15 -0.02 -5.40
CA LEU A 104 -9.22 -0.86 -4.66
C LEU A 104 -9.95 -1.44 -3.45
N PRO A 105 -9.78 -2.74 -3.18
CA PRO A 105 -10.28 -3.32 -1.95
C PRO A 105 -9.56 -2.67 -0.76
N TYR A 106 -10.35 -2.28 0.24
CA TYR A 106 -9.87 -1.91 1.56
C TYR A 106 -10.83 -2.50 2.59
N THR A 107 -10.27 -2.99 3.69
CA THR A 107 -11.07 -3.57 4.78
C THR A 107 -11.39 -2.54 5.87
N PHE A 108 -10.56 -1.51 6.00
CA PHE A 108 -10.58 -0.60 7.15
C PHE A 108 -11.01 0.80 6.76
N ASP A 109 -11.90 1.40 7.55
CA ASP A 109 -12.45 2.73 7.31
C ASP A 109 -11.41 3.85 7.42
N ASN A 110 -10.27 3.60 8.05
CA ASN A 110 -9.15 4.55 8.14
C ASN A 110 -7.78 3.88 8.03
N GLY A 111 -7.74 2.62 7.57
CA GLY A 111 -6.55 1.79 7.68
C GLY A 111 -5.75 1.65 6.41
N PHE A 112 -6.09 2.35 5.32
CA PHE A 112 -5.22 2.33 4.15
C PHE A 112 -3.90 3.06 4.44
N HIS A 113 -2.77 2.36 4.33
CA HIS A 113 -1.46 2.95 4.60
C HIS A 113 -0.70 3.30 3.34
N GLY A 114 -0.80 2.48 2.30
CA GLY A 114 -0.03 2.74 1.10
C GLY A 114 -0.10 1.66 0.03
N LEU A 115 0.66 1.93 -1.02
CA LEU A 115 0.94 0.98 -2.09
C LEU A 115 2.44 0.99 -2.42
N ALA A 116 2.95 -0.15 -2.89
CA ALA A 116 4.36 -0.38 -3.21
C ALA A 116 4.47 -1.06 -4.60
N VAL A 117 5.33 -0.57 -5.49
CA VAL A 117 5.56 -1.20 -6.82
C VAL A 117 6.88 -1.97 -6.81
N SER A 118 6.84 -3.21 -7.27
CA SER A 118 8.01 -4.09 -7.36
C SER A 118 9.11 -3.51 -8.26
N PRO A 119 10.40 -3.86 -8.04
CA PRO A 119 11.53 -3.33 -8.81
C PRO A 119 11.40 -3.50 -10.33
N ARG A 120 10.89 -4.64 -10.83
CA ARG A 120 10.65 -4.87 -12.26
C ARG A 120 9.35 -4.26 -12.76
N ARG A 121 8.54 -3.66 -11.88
CA ARG A 121 7.23 -3.07 -12.20
C ARG A 121 6.25 -4.10 -12.76
N GLU A 122 6.40 -5.35 -12.34
CA GLU A 122 5.52 -6.47 -12.73
C GLU A 122 4.45 -6.75 -11.67
N GLN A 123 4.57 -6.13 -10.50
CA GLN A 123 3.65 -6.25 -9.38
C GLN A 123 3.47 -4.90 -8.67
N VAL A 124 2.28 -4.67 -8.16
CA VAL A 124 1.95 -3.64 -7.18
C VAL A 124 1.30 -4.31 -5.97
N LEU A 125 1.56 -3.77 -4.79
CA LEU A 125 1.04 -4.23 -3.52
C LEU A 125 0.31 -3.08 -2.86
N PHE A 126 -0.84 -3.38 -2.27
CA PHE A 126 -1.60 -2.50 -1.40
C PHE A 126 -1.55 -3.07 0.00
N PHE A 127 -1.42 -2.21 1.00
CA PHE A 127 -1.38 -2.66 2.38
C PHE A 127 -2.22 -1.73 3.25
N SER A 128 -3.01 -2.35 4.11
CA SER A 128 -3.90 -1.66 5.02
C SER A 128 -3.93 -2.35 6.38
N SER A 129 -4.10 -1.60 7.47
CA SER A 129 -4.19 -2.15 8.82
C SER A 129 -4.87 -1.22 9.81
N TYR A 130 -5.25 -1.77 10.95
CA TYR A 130 -5.79 -1.03 12.08
C TYR A 130 -4.89 -1.23 13.30
N ASP A 131 -4.31 -0.15 13.79
CA ASP A 131 -3.30 -0.18 14.86
C ASP A 131 -3.92 -0.22 16.26
N ILE A 132 -5.18 0.19 16.41
CA ILE A 132 -5.88 0.28 17.70
C ILE A 132 -6.11 -1.12 18.29
N PRO A 133 -5.85 -1.33 19.60
CA PRO A 133 -6.00 -2.63 20.26
C PRO A 133 -7.40 -3.27 20.15
N SER A 134 -8.46 -2.46 20.03
CA SER A 134 -9.85 -2.92 19.95
C SER A 134 -10.29 -3.30 18.53
N TRP A 135 -9.37 -3.59 17.61
CA TRP A 135 -9.67 -3.91 16.21
C TRP A 135 -10.63 -5.11 16.07
N GLU A 136 -10.51 -6.12 16.95
CA GLU A 136 -11.34 -7.34 16.93
C GLU A 136 -12.84 -7.07 17.15
N ALA A 137 -13.21 -5.90 17.67
CA ALA A 137 -14.60 -5.52 17.82
C ALA A 137 -15.26 -5.09 16.49
N TRP A 138 -14.45 -4.82 15.46
CA TRP A 138 -14.88 -4.17 14.22
C TRP A 138 -14.46 -4.93 12.96
N TYR A 139 -13.35 -5.68 13.00
CA TYR A 139 -12.75 -6.31 11.83
C TYR A 139 -12.34 -7.77 12.10
N ASP A 140 -12.41 -8.61 11.07
CA ASP A 140 -12.04 -10.04 11.14
C ASP A 140 -10.51 -10.25 11.20
N HIS A 141 -9.74 -9.29 10.70
CA HIS A 141 -8.29 -9.25 10.74
C HIS A 141 -7.77 -7.84 11.06
N ARG A 142 -6.51 -7.74 11.48
CA ARG A 142 -5.86 -6.49 11.89
C ARG A 142 -5.14 -5.79 10.74
N ALA A 143 -4.70 -6.56 9.76
CA ALA A 143 -3.89 -6.09 8.65
C ALA A 143 -4.13 -6.96 7.41
N ASP A 144 -4.15 -6.34 6.24
CA ASP A 144 -4.14 -7.02 4.95
C ASP A 144 -3.14 -6.45 3.95
N LEU A 145 -2.72 -7.33 3.04
CA LEU A 145 -1.79 -7.04 1.97
C LEU A 145 -2.32 -7.72 0.72
N ILE A 146 -2.54 -6.93 -0.34
CA ILE A 146 -3.12 -7.40 -1.59
C ILE A 146 -2.16 -7.08 -2.72
N THR A 147 -1.70 -8.11 -3.42
CA THR A 147 -0.82 -7.95 -4.58
C THR A 147 -1.61 -8.04 -5.87
N TYR A 148 -1.15 -7.32 -6.88
CA TYR A 148 -1.65 -7.37 -8.24
C TYR A 148 -0.48 -7.55 -9.18
N ARG A 149 -0.61 -8.48 -10.12
CA ARG A 149 0.30 -8.62 -11.26
C ARG A 149 -0.06 -7.58 -12.31
N LEU A 150 0.98 -7.01 -12.92
CA LEU A 150 0.90 -5.96 -13.91
C LEU A 150 1.29 -6.51 -15.28
N THR A 151 0.47 -6.23 -16.28
CA THR A 151 0.85 -6.44 -17.68
C THR A 151 1.48 -5.15 -18.22
N PRO A 152 2.76 -5.15 -18.64
CA PRO A 152 3.44 -3.95 -19.10
C PRO A 152 2.67 -3.21 -20.20
N GLY A 153 2.58 -1.89 -20.07
CA GLY A 153 1.93 -0.99 -21.03
C GLY A 153 0.39 -1.00 -21.03
N LYS A 154 -0.26 -1.90 -20.27
CA LYS A 154 -1.72 -2.03 -20.24
C LYS A 154 -2.42 -1.18 -19.17
N GLY A 155 -1.67 -0.46 -18.33
CA GLY A 155 -2.24 0.35 -17.25
C GLY A 155 -3.15 -0.48 -16.34
N LEU A 156 -4.26 0.10 -15.89
CA LEU A 156 -5.23 -0.59 -15.03
C LEU A 156 -5.86 -1.82 -15.70
N ALA A 157 -6.07 -1.80 -17.02
CA ALA A 157 -6.62 -2.95 -17.75
C ALA A 157 -5.70 -4.19 -17.70
N GLY A 158 -4.42 -3.99 -17.38
CA GLY A 158 -3.42 -5.04 -17.21
C GLY A 158 -3.31 -5.60 -15.80
N MET A 159 -4.00 -5.01 -14.81
CA MET A 159 -3.95 -5.45 -13.42
C MET A 159 -4.74 -6.74 -13.23
N ARG A 160 -4.14 -7.72 -12.55
CA ARG A 160 -4.79 -8.98 -12.17
C ARG A 160 -4.46 -9.26 -10.70
N THR A 161 -5.47 -9.57 -9.90
CA THR A 161 -5.28 -9.94 -8.51
C THR A 161 -4.30 -11.10 -8.41
N GLY A 162 -3.31 -10.95 -7.54
CA GLY A 162 -2.34 -11.97 -7.18
C GLY A 162 -2.77 -12.64 -5.88
N HIS A 163 -1.99 -12.38 -4.83
CA HIS A 163 -2.18 -12.91 -3.49
C HIS A 163 -2.81 -11.87 -2.55
N THR A 164 -3.71 -12.34 -1.70
CA THR A 164 -4.22 -11.63 -0.53
C THR A 164 -3.65 -12.30 0.71
N PHE A 165 -3.17 -11.49 1.64
CA PHE A 165 -2.69 -11.89 2.95
C PHE A 165 -3.44 -11.12 4.02
N GLU A 166 -3.90 -11.81 5.05
CA GLU A 166 -4.66 -11.25 6.17
C GLU A 166 -4.05 -11.77 7.48
N THR A 167 -3.92 -10.91 8.48
CA THR A 167 -3.39 -11.29 9.79
C THR A 167 -4.05 -10.50 10.91
N GLY A 168 -4.35 -11.19 12.02
CA GLY A 168 -4.74 -10.56 13.29
C GLY A 168 -3.56 -10.21 14.21
N ARG A 169 -2.32 -10.59 13.84
CA ARG A 169 -1.19 -10.55 14.78
C ARG A 169 -0.53 -9.19 14.94
N PHE A 170 -0.49 -8.39 13.88
CA PHE A 170 0.20 -7.10 13.85
C PHE A 170 -0.52 -6.12 12.92
N SER A 171 -0.31 -4.82 13.14
CA SER A 171 -0.58 -3.76 12.18
C SER A 171 0.69 -3.43 11.38
N MET A 172 0.54 -2.80 10.21
CA MET A 172 1.63 -2.42 9.32
C MET A 172 1.75 -0.90 9.27
N GLU A 173 2.95 -0.40 9.49
CA GLU A 173 3.28 1.02 9.34
C GLU A 173 3.82 1.31 7.94
N GLU A 174 4.73 0.47 7.45
CA GLU A 174 5.41 0.68 6.18
C GLU A 174 5.76 -0.66 5.53
N VAL A 175 5.61 -0.73 4.20
CA VAL A 175 5.98 -1.89 3.39
C VAL A 175 6.80 -1.42 2.19
N VAL A 176 7.98 -2.02 1.99
CA VAL A 176 8.87 -1.71 0.86
C VAL A 176 9.28 -3.00 0.15
N TRP A 177 9.40 -2.96 -1.16
CA TRP A 177 9.92 -4.10 -1.92
C TRP A 177 11.42 -4.27 -1.72
N VAL A 178 11.85 -5.51 -1.50
CA VAL A 178 13.27 -5.90 -1.46
C VAL A 178 13.72 -6.37 -2.84
N ASP A 179 12.91 -7.24 -3.44
CA ASP A 179 13.03 -7.75 -4.81
C ASP A 179 11.64 -8.10 -5.35
N ASP A 180 11.49 -8.66 -6.55
CA ASP A 180 10.17 -8.99 -7.11
C ASP A 180 9.45 -10.17 -6.42
N ARG A 181 10.00 -10.71 -5.33
CA ARG A 181 9.43 -11.84 -4.60
C ARG A 181 9.43 -11.64 -3.09
N SER A 182 9.81 -10.47 -2.60
CA SER A 182 9.84 -10.22 -1.17
C SER A 182 9.71 -8.74 -0.83
N VAL A 183 9.11 -8.52 0.34
CA VAL A 183 8.91 -7.19 0.90
C VAL A 183 9.48 -7.15 2.31
N ALA A 184 10.03 -6.00 2.69
CA ALA A 184 10.37 -5.68 4.06
C ALA A 184 9.23 -4.84 4.66
N MET A 185 8.86 -5.15 5.90
CA MET A 185 7.72 -4.56 6.58
C MET A 185 8.15 -4.03 7.94
N LYS A 186 7.70 -2.83 8.27
CA LYS A 186 7.74 -2.26 9.62
C LYS A 186 6.38 -2.49 10.26
N VAL A 187 6.32 -3.32 11.29
CA VAL A 187 5.06 -3.79 11.87
C VAL A 187 4.98 -3.49 13.37
N TYR A 188 3.76 -3.36 13.87
CA TYR A 188 3.47 -3.16 15.28
C TYR A 188 2.59 -4.29 15.81
N PHE A 189 3.08 -5.04 16.79
CA PHE A 189 2.36 -6.18 17.36
C PHE A 189 1.33 -5.77 18.43
N GLY A 190 1.21 -4.49 18.79
CA GLY A 190 0.32 -4.04 19.86
C GLY A 190 0.90 -4.25 21.26
N ASP A 191 0.02 -4.14 22.27
CA ASP A 191 0.29 -4.48 23.66
C ASP A 191 0.35 -6.00 23.86
N GLN A 192 1.24 -6.69 23.13
CA GLN A 192 1.53 -8.06 23.49
C GLN A 192 2.11 -8.09 24.91
N PRO A 193 1.66 -9.02 25.78
CA PRO A 193 1.97 -9.02 27.21
C PRO A 193 3.44 -9.25 27.56
N ASP A 194 4.34 -9.39 26.58
CA ASP A 194 5.78 -9.41 26.80
C ASP A 194 6.31 -7.96 26.82
N GLU A 195 6.50 -7.43 28.04
CA GLU A 195 6.92 -6.05 28.36
C GLU A 195 8.18 -5.55 27.62
N ARG A 196 8.92 -6.43 26.92
CA ARG A 196 10.13 -6.06 26.17
C ARG A 196 9.85 -5.26 24.88
N ASN A 197 8.66 -5.41 24.29
CA ASN A 197 8.33 -4.87 22.97
C ASN A 197 7.10 -3.95 22.93
N ALA A 198 6.47 -3.65 24.07
CA ALA A 198 5.38 -2.68 24.13
C ALA A 198 5.84 -1.33 23.51
N GLY A 199 5.12 -0.86 22.50
CA GLY A 199 5.41 0.39 21.80
C GLY A 199 6.60 0.37 20.83
N LYS A 200 7.18 -0.79 20.49
CA LYS A 200 8.29 -0.88 19.52
C LYS A 200 7.87 -1.55 18.21
N TYR A 201 8.41 -1.02 17.12
CA TYR A 201 8.31 -1.65 15.82
C TYR A 201 9.17 -2.91 15.75
N THR A 202 8.67 -3.91 15.05
CA THR A 202 9.43 -5.07 14.60
C THR A 202 9.58 -5.00 13.08
N TYR A 203 10.71 -5.45 12.56
CA TYR A 203 10.99 -5.44 11.14
C TYR A 203 10.98 -6.87 10.61
N LEU A 204 10.18 -7.12 9.59
CA LEU A 204 9.99 -8.43 8.99
C LEU A 204 10.38 -8.38 7.52
N LYS A 205 10.86 -9.49 6.96
CA LYS A 205 10.93 -9.68 5.51
C LYS A 205 10.06 -10.88 5.11
N LEU A 206 9.08 -10.62 4.27
CA LEU A 206 8.05 -11.54 3.84
C LEU A 206 8.32 -12.00 2.41
N HIS A 207 8.20 -13.30 2.15
CA HIS A 207 8.24 -13.85 0.80
C HIS A 207 6.83 -13.84 0.17
N ILE A 208 6.73 -13.27 -1.03
CA ILE A 208 5.50 -13.24 -1.82
C ILE A 208 5.56 -14.38 -2.84
N PRO A 209 4.54 -15.27 -2.89
CA PRO A 209 4.53 -16.44 -3.79
C PRO A 209 4.52 -16.12 -5.30
#